data_AF-A0A2S8BEF1-F1
#
_entry.id   AF-A0A2S8BEF1-F1
#
_cell.length_a   1.000
_cell.length_b   1.000
_cell.length_c   1.000
_cell.angle_alpha   90.00
_cell.angle_beta   90.00
_cell.angle_gamma   90.00
#
_symmetry.space_group_name_H-M   'P 1'
#
loop_
_entity.id
_entity.type
_entity.pdbx_description
1 polymer ?
#
loop_
_entity_poly.entity_id
_entity_poly.type
_entity_poly.pdbx_seq_one_letter_code
_entity_poly.pdbx_strand_id
1 'polypeptide(L)'
;MSDLNLGQARDTMRAATAKWREHGIDVEFADLGYHGERHDVAAYLQQAGWRSVGTTARQLFADNGLNPIPETGDSVSVADTIYYTSTLR
;
A
#
# COMPACT_ATOMS: atom_id res chain seq x y z
N MET A 1 -14.03 1.97 -3.86
CA MET A 1 -13.67 0.54 -3.95
C MET A 1 -14.89 -0.24 -3.52
N SER A 2 -15.42 -1.12 -4.36
CA SER A 2 -16.61 -1.93 -4.08
C SER A 2 -16.34 -3.02 -3.04
N ASP A 3 -17.37 -3.44 -2.30
CA ASP A 3 -17.29 -4.47 -1.25
C ASP A 3 -16.72 -5.82 -1.73
N LEU A 4 -16.90 -6.14 -3.01
CA LEU A 4 -16.35 -7.32 -3.68
C LEU A 4 -14.80 -7.35 -3.69
N ASN A 5 -14.14 -6.19 -3.67
CA ASN A 5 -12.68 -6.09 -3.65
C ASN A 5 -12.11 -6.30 -2.24
N LEU A 6 -12.86 -5.98 -1.18
CA LEU A 6 -12.40 -6.15 0.20
C LEU A 6 -12.29 -7.61 0.62
N GLY A 7 -13.26 -8.44 0.26
CA GLY A 7 -13.23 -9.88 0.58
C GLY A 7 -12.03 -10.56 -0.06
N GLN A 8 -11.82 -10.31 -1.35
CA GLN A 8 -10.65 -10.80 -2.09
C GLN A 8 -9.33 -10.30 -1.47
N ALA A 9 -9.26 -9.02 -1.11
CA ALA A 9 -8.06 -8.48 -0.47
C ALA A 9 -7.77 -9.13 0.89
N ARG A 10 -8.81 -9.41 1.68
CA ARG A 10 -8.69 -10.12 2.95
C ARG A 10 -8.17 -11.54 2.77
N ASP A 11 -8.75 -12.31 1.85
CA ASP A 11 -8.35 -13.69 1.59
C ASP A 11 -6.90 -13.76 1.09
N THR A 12 -6.52 -12.85 0.20
CA THR A 12 -5.13 -12.72 -0.24
C THR A 12 -4.18 -12.38 0.91
N MET A 13 -4.50 -11.38 1.74
CA MET A 13 -3.64 -11.02 2.88
C MET A 13 -3.51 -12.19 3.86
N ARG A 14 -4.58 -12.95 4.08
CA ARG A 14 -4.53 -14.18 4.90
C ARG A 14 -3.60 -15.23 4.33
N ALA A 15 -3.58 -15.41 3.01
CA ALA A 15 -2.66 -16.31 2.33
C ALA A 15 -1.21 -15.83 2.47
N ALA A 16 -0.97 -14.53 2.27
CA ALA A 16 0.36 -13.92 2.39
C ALA A 16 0.95 -14.04 3.80
N THR A 17 0.13 -14.03 4.85
CA THR A 17 0.58 -14.15 6.24
C THR A 17 0.56 -15.57 6.81
N ALA A 18 0.15 -16.58 6.03
CA ALA A 18 0.07 -17.97 6.50
C ALA A 18 1.41 -18.48 7.05
N LYS A 19 2.51 -18.19 6.36
CA LYS A 19 3.89 -18.54 6.79
C LYS A 19 4.26 -17.92 8.14
N TRP A 20 3.74 -16.74 8.48
CA TRP A 20 4.03 -16.10 9.77
C TRP A 20 3.35 -16.83 10.92
N ARG A 21 2.14 -17.36 10.71
CA ARG A 21 1.43 -18.17 11.70
C ARG A 21 2.15 -19.48 12.01
N GLU A 22 2.74 -20.12 11.00
CA GLU A 22 3.59 -21.31 11.18
C GLU A 22 4.81 -21.04 12.10
N HIS A 23 5.26 -19.78 12.16
CA HIS A 23 6.35 -19.33 13.01
C HIS A 23 5.88 -18.61 14.30
N GLY A 24 4.61 -18.73 14.66
CA GLY A 24 4.06 -18.21 15.93
C GLY A 24 3.66 -16.74 15.92
N ILE A 25 3.60 -16.09 14.75
CA ILE A 25 3.10 -14.72 14.60
C ILE A 25 1.64 -14.80 14.12
N ASP A 26 0.70 -14.64 15.05
CA ASP A 26 -0.73 -14.64 14.75
C ASP A 26 -1.26 -13.21 14.63
N VAL A 27 -1.19 -12.66 13.41
CA VAL A 27 -1.67 -11.31 13.09
C VAL A 27 -2.62 -11.38 11.90
N GLU A 28 -3.84 -10.90 12.08
CA GLU A 28 -4.79 -10.71 11.00
C GLU A 28 -4.55 -9.36 10.33
N PHE A 29 -3.61 -9.33 9.38
CA PHE A 29 -3.20 -8.11 8.68
C PHE A 29 -4.35 -7.37 7.99
N ALA A 30 -5.36 -8.11 7.56
CA ALA A 30 -6.50 -7.55 6.88
C ALA A 30 -7.43 -6.74 7.82
N ASP A 31 -7.28 -6.90 9.14
CA ASP A 31 -8.00 -6.12 10.15
C ASP A 31 -7.23 -4.86 10.60
N LEU A 32 -5.99 -4.68 10.14
CA LEU A 32 -5.18 -3.49 10.45
C LEU A 32 -5.46 -2.31 9.51
N GLY A 33 -6.09 -2.58 8.37
CA GLY A 33 -6.42 -1.55 7.38
C GLY A 33 -7.64 -0.73 7.78
N TYR A 34 -7.53 0.60 7.70
CA TYR A 34 -8.71 1.46 7.78
C TYR A 34 -9.44 1.48 6.44
N HIS A 35 -10.67 0.99 6.46
CA HIS A 35 -11.57 0.99 5.32
C HIS A 35 -12.49 2.20 5.34
N GLY A 36 -13.01 2.56 4.16
CA GLY A 36 -13.93 3.69 3.98
C GLY A 36 -13.38 4.77 3.07
N GLU A 37 -14.13 5.85 2.96
CA GLU A 37 -13.72 7.04 2.22
C GLU A 37 -12.51 7.68 2.90
N ARG A 38 -11.51 8.03 2.10
CA ARG A 38 -10.30 8.71 2.55
C ARG A 38 -9.96 9.79 1.54
N HIS A 39 -9.41 10.89 2.03
CA HIS A 39 -8.83 11.88 1.15
C HIS A 39 -7.61 11.29 0.45
N ASP A 40 -7.46 11.60 -0.84
CA ASP A 40 -6.18 11.42 -1.51
C ASP A 40 -5.12 12.31 -0.85
N VAL A 41 -3.96 11.74 -0.53
CA VAL A 41 -2.91 12.42 0.24
C VAL A 41 -2.41 13.67 -0.48
N ALA A 42 -2.16 13.57 -1.80
CA ALA A 42 -1.65 14.69 -2.57
C ALA A 42 -2.68 15.82 -2.67
N ALA A 43 -3.94 15.47 -2.99
CA ALA A 43 -5.03 16.42 -3.10
C ALA A 43 -5.32 17.13 -1.77
N TYR A 44 -5.36 16.39 -0.67
CA TYR A 44 -5.59 16.95 0.67
C TYR A 44 -4.49 17.94 1.06
N LEU A 45 -3.23 17.54 0.91
CA LEU A 45 -2.09 18.39 1.23
C LEU A 45 -2.02 19.63 0.33
N GLN A 46 -2.39 19.52 -0.95
CA GLN A 46 -2.49 20.66 -1.85
C GLN A 46 -3.52 21.69 -1.36
N GLN A 47 -4.71 21.25 -0.94
CA GLN A 47 -5.74 22.13 -0.37
C GLN A 47 -5.27 22.80 0.93
N ALA A 48 -4.42 22.12 1.70
CA ALA A 48 -3.79 22.66 2.90
C ALA A 48 -2.56 23.57 2.62
N GLY A 49 -2.28 23.90 1.35
CA GLY A 49 -1.20 24.82 0.96
C GLY A 49 0.17 24.17 0.76
N TRP A 50 0.28 22.84 0.87
CA TRP A 50 1.53 22.12 0.67
C TRP A 50 1.75 21.79 -0.79
N ARG A 51 3.03 21.74 -1.19
CA ARG A 51 3.44 21.12 -2.45
C ARG A 51 3.95 19.71 -2.17
N SER A 52 3.33 18.71 -2.77
CA SER A 52 3.66 17.28 -2.58
C SER A 52 4.18 16.65 -3.87
N VAL A 53 5.17 15.76 -3.75
CA VAL A 53 5.68 14.90 -4.83
C VAL A 53 5.55 13.45 -4.39
N GLY A 54 4.78 12.67 -5.14
CA GLY A 54 4.62 11.23 -4.92
C GLY A 54 5.59 10.42 -5.78
N THR A 55 6.27 9.45 -5.17
CA THR A 55 7.17 8.49 -5.85
C THR A 55 6.71 7.07 -5.53
N THR A 56 6.47 6.25 -6.54
CA THR A 56 6.01 4.87 -6.32
C THR A 56 7.17 3.98 -5.87
N ALA A 57 6.87 2.92 -5.10
CA ALA A 57 7.86 1.91 -4.76
C ALA A 57 8.51 1.29 -6.01
N ARG A 58 7.72 1.06 -7.08
CA ARG A 58 8.22 0.61 -8.38
C ARG A 58 9.27 1.58 -8.97
N GLN A 59 9.00 2.88 -8.94
CA GLN A 59 9.96 3.89 -9.40
C GLN A 59 11.23 3.88 -8.56
N LEU A 60 11.10 3.81 -7.22
CA LEU A 60 12.25 3.74 -6.33
C LEU A 60 13.13 2.52 -6.60
N PHE A 61 12.54 1.36 -6.86
CA PHE A 61 13.30 0.16 -7.19
C PHE A 61 14.07 0.32 -8.51
N ALA A 62 13.41 0.86 -9.54
CA ALA A 62 14.04 1.12 -10.83
C ALA A 62 15.21 2.12 -10.72
N ASP A 63 14.99 3.25 -10.03
CA ASP A 63 15.98 4.32 -9.86
C ASP A 63 17.23 3.85 -9.09
N ASN A 64 17.07 2.82 -8.25
CA ASN A 64 18.16 2.28 -7.42
C ASN A 64 18.73 0.95 -7.96
N GLY A 65 18.34 0.53 -9.17
CA GLY A 65 18.87 -0.69 -9.81
C GLY A 65 18.49 -1.99 -9.09
N LEU A 66 17.38 -1.99 -8.35
CA LEU A 66 16.85 -3.17 -7.67
C LEU A 66 15.97 -3.99 -8.60
N ASN A 67 15.91 -5.30 -8.37
CA ASN A 67 15.03 -6.20 -9.12
C ASN A 67 13.57 -5.75 -8.96
N PRO A 68 12.76 -5.73 -10.03
CA PRO A 68 11.37 -5.29 -9.95
C PRO A 68 10.58 -6.13 -8.95
N ILE A 69 9.68 -5.48 -8.21
CA ILE A 69 8.76 -6.18 -7.31
C ILE A 69 7.86 -7.08 -8.17
N PRO A 70 7.83 -8.40 -7.93
CA PRO A 70 6.97 -9.30 -8.68
C PRO A 70 5.52 -8.83 -8.61
N GLU A 71 4.85 -8.76 -9.75
CA GLU A 71 3.40 -8.59 -9.79
C GLU A 71 2.76 -9.92 -9.42
N THR A 72 2.76 -10.24 -8.13
CA THR A 72 1.87 -11.26 -7.61
C THR A 72 0.47 -10.69 -7.77
N GLY A 73 -0.38 -11.31 -8.59
CA GLY A 73 -1.79 -10.91 -8.81
C GLY A 73 -2.68 -11.00 -7.57
N ASP A 74 -2.06 -11.15 -6.42
CA ASP A 74 -2.57 -11.16 -5.07
C ASP A 74 -2.45 -9.72 -4.51
N SER A 75 -3.62 -9.12 -4.24
CA SER A 75 -3.87 -7.75 -3.78
C SER A 75 -2.87 -7.12 -2.78
N VAL A 76 -2.81 -5.78 -2.84
CA VAL A 76 -1.93 -4.86 -2.08
C VAL A 76 -0.46 -5.19 -2.32
N SER A 77 -0.03 -4.99 -3.57
CA SER A 77 1.40 -5.05 -3.87
C SER A 77 2.11 -3.89 -3.17
N VAL A 78 3.19 -4.19 -2.47
CA VAL A 78 4.15 -3.18 -2.00
C VAL A 78 4.57 -2.27 -3.15
N ALA A 79 4.56 -2.77 -4.39
CA ALA A 79 4.87 -2.00 -5.60
C ALA A 79 3.97 -0.79 -5.85
N ASP A 80 2.73 -0.83 -5.36
CA ASP A 80 1.74 0.25 -5.53
C ASP A 80 1.79 1.26 -4.37
N THR A 81 2.68 1.06 -3.39
CA THR A 81 2.93 2.04 -2.32
C THR A 81 3.50 3.32 -2.92
N ILE A 82 2.96 4.46 -2.50
CA ILE A 82 3.44 5.79 -2.89
C ILE A 82 4.07 6.47 -1.68
N TYR A 83 5.31 6.90 -1.83
CA TYR A 83 6.03 7.73 -0.86
C TYR A 83 5.87 9.20 -1.24
N TYR A 84 5.47 10.03 -0.28
CA TYR A 84 5.29 11.47 -0.51
C TYR A 84 6.38 12.29 0.18
N THR A 85 6.96 13.23 -0.56
CA THR A 85 7.72 14.35 0.01
C THR A 85 6.90 15.62 -0.14
N SER A 86 6.63 16.31 0.97
CA SER A 86 5.78 17.50 1.00
C SER A 86 6.48 18.66 1.70
N THR A 87 6.38 19.85 1.11
CA THR A 87 6.97 21.08 1.65
C THR A 87 5.93 22.19 1.72
N LEU A 88 5.81 22.84 2.87
CA LEU A 88 5.08 24.09 3.05
C LEU A 88 6.07 25.24 2.86
N ARG A 89 5.68 26.25 2.08
CA ARG A 89 6.48 27.46 1.88
C ARG A 89 5.97 28.60 2.75
#